data_AF-A0A0U3GJV3-F1
#
_entry.id   AF-A0A0U3GJV3-F1
#
_cell.length_a   1.000
_cell.length_b   1.000
_cell.length_c   1.000
_cell.angle_alpha   90.00
_cell.angle_beta   90.00
_cell.angle_gamma   90.00
#
_symmetry.space_group_name_H-M   'P 1'
#
loop_
_entity.id
_entity.type
_entity.pdbx_description
1 polymer ?
#
loop_
_entity_poly.entity_id
_entity_poly.type
_entity_poly.pdbx_seq_one_letter_code
_entity_poly.pdbx_strand_id
1 'polypeptide(L)' 'MLKHQKYVYVDIGDQKKFLKVRFLKSRSENNNPEAYVILDKISIKLPRNAKVIKYEDLPAEVKDKLKLKLSSSKK' A
#
# COMPACT_ATOMS: atom_id res chain seq x y z
N MET A 1 -22.32 1.06 -9.22
CA MET A 1 -21.60 1.96 -8.29
C MET A 1 -20.14 1.52 -8.15
N LEU A 2 -19.18 2.33 -8.61
CA LEU A 2 -17.75 2.02 -8.46
C LEU A 2 -17.38 2.11 -6.97
N LYS A 3 -17.06 0.99 -6.33
CA LYS A 3 -16.68 0.99 -4.90
C LYS A 3 -15.56 2.03 -4.66
N HIS A 4 -15.83 3.07 -3.86
CA HIS A 4 -14.87 4.13 -3.52
C HIS A 4 -13.71 3.58 -2.66
N GLN A 5 -12.52 4.16 -2.81
CA GLN A 5 -11.30 3.83 -2.04
C GLN A 5 -10.84 2.37 -2.17
N LYS A 6 -10.81 1.83 -3.39
CA LYS A 6 -10.16 0.54 -3.70
C LYS A 6 -8.64 0.59 -3.61
N TYR A 7 -8.06 1.79 -3.66
CA TYR A 7 -6.62 2.00 -3.65
C TYR A 7 -6.24 2.90 -2.49
N VAL A 8 -5.22 2.48 -1.78
CA VAL A 8 -4.54 3.22 -0.72
C VAL A 8 -3.09 3.38 -1.12
N TYR A 9 -2.43 4.37 -0.55
CA TYR A 9 -1.05 4.69 -0.86
C TYR A 9 -0.23 4.54 0.41
N VAL A 10 0.83 3.75 0.35
CA VAL A 10 1.73 3.55 1.49
C VAL A 10 2.90 4.50 1.35
N ASP A 11 3.13 5.32 2.36
CA ASP A 11 4.34 6.12 2.44
C ASP A 11 5.54 5.21 2.71
N ILE A 12 6.52 5.20 1.80
CA ILE A 12 7.70 4.34 1.89
C ILE A 12 8.92 5.07 2.46
N GLY A 13 8.75 6.26 3.07
CA GLY A 13 9.81 7.04 3.74
C GLY A 13 10.89 7.64 2.83
N ASP A 14 11.14 7.04 1.66
CA ASP A 14 12.14 7.50 0.70
C ASP A 14 11.52 8.55 -0.26
N GLN A 15 11.91 9.82 -0.09
CA GLN A 15 11.76 10.86 -1.12
C GLN A 15 10.32 11.12 -1.62
N LYS A 16 9.32 11.16 -0.73
CA LYS A 16 7.89 11.42 -1.09
C LYS A 16 7.35 10.45 -2.15
N LYS A 17 7.88 9.22 -2.17
CA LYS A 17 7.36 8.14 -3.01
C LYS A 17 6.27 7.40 -2.24
N PHE A 18 5.23 7.02 -2.95
CA PHE A 18 4.10 6.29 -2.40
C PHE A 18 3.88 5.00 -3.16
N LEU A 19 3.79 3.87 -2.47
CA LEU A 19 3.44 2.62 -3.11
C LEU A 19 1.93 2.50 -3.23
N LYS A 20 1.44 2.29 -4.45
CA LYS A 20 0.02 2.06 -4.67
C LYS A 20 -0.33 0.65 -4.21
N VAL A 21 -1.29 0.53 -3.31
CA VAL A 21 -1.78 -0.76 -2.78
C VAL A 21 -3.27 -0.84 -3.03
N ARG A 22 -3.73 -1.97 -3.55
CA ARG A 22 -5.16 -2.25 -3.69
C ARG A 22 -5.66 -2.85 -2.38
N PHE A 23 -6.69 -2.23 -1.81
CA PHE A 23 -7.30 -2.63 -0.55
C PHE A 23 -8.63 -3.34 -0.79
N LEU A 24 -8.73 -4.59 -0.37
CA LEU A 24 -9.91 -5.42 -0.48
C LEU A 24 -10.76 -5.29 0.78
N LYS A 25 -11.70 -4.34 0.77
CA LYS A 25 -12.60 -4.08 1.92
C LYS A 25 -13.33 -5.32 2.43
N SER A 26 -13.72 -6.23 1.54
CA SER A 26 -14.39 -7.50 1.91
C SER A 26 -13.54 -8.46 2.73
N ARG A 27 -12.21 -8.26 2.75
CA ARG A 27 -11.27 -9.05 3.54
C ARG A 27 -10.65 -8.24 4.69
N SER A 28 -11.19 -7.05 4.98
CA SER A 28 -10.64 -6.15 6.01
C SER A 28 -10.93 -6.60 7.44
N GLU A 29 -11.75 -7.62 7.62
CA GLU A 29 -12.07 -8.16 8.94
C GLU A 29 -10.78 -8.72 9.58
N ASN A 30 -10.51 -8.31 10.82
CA ASN A 30 -9.36 -8.75 11.62
C ASN A 30 -7.94 -8.38 11.10
N ASN A 31 -7.77 -7.22 10.48
CA ASN A 31 -6.44 -6.73 10.06
C ASN A 31 -5.70 -7.73 9.14
N ASN A 32 -6.46 -8.46 8.32
CA ASN A 32 -5.95 -9.54 7.49
C ASN A 32 -4.98 -8.98 6.42
N PRO A 33 -3.73 -9.46 6.35
CA PRO A 33 -2.75 -9.02 5.37
C PRO A 33 -3.15 -9.33 3.92
N GLU A 34 -4.01 -10.33 3.70
CA GLU A 34 -4.57 -10.65 2.38
C GLU A 34 -5.48 -9.55 1.82
N ALA A 35 -5.95 -8.64 2.67
CA ALA A 35 -6.69 -7.46 2.21
C ALA A 35 -5.81 -6.48 1.44
N TYR A 36 -4.49 -6.53 1.62
CA TYR A 36 -3.53 -5.62 1.01
C TYR A 36 -2.84 -6.27 -0.18
N VAL A 37 -3.25 -5.88 -1.38
CA VAL A 37 -2.61 -6.30 -2.63
C VAL A 37 -1.61 -5.24 -3.06
N ILE A 38 -0.34 -5.52 -2.82
CA ILE A 38 0.78 -4.62 -3.16
C ILE A 38 0.93 -4.58 -4.69
N LEU A 39 0.82 -3.39 -5.28
CA LEU A 39 1.08 -3.19 -6.71
C LEU A 39 2.52 -2.74 -6.90
N ASP A 40 3.14 -3.16 -8.01
CA ASP A 40 4.49 -2.74 -8.40
C ASP A 40 4.51 -1.31 -8.99
N LYS A 41 3.71 -0.40 -8.43
CA LYS A 41 3.56 0.96 -8.94
C LYS A 41 3.87 1.97 -7.85
N ILE A 42 5.03 2.58 -7.98
CA ILE A 42 5.43 3.72 -7.16
C ILE A 42 4.85 5.00 -7.80
N SER A 43 4.17 5.80 -6.99
CA SER A 43 3.59 7.09 -7.37
C SER A 43 4.30 8.20 -6.61
N ILE A 44 4.78 9.21 -7.32
CA ILE A 44 5.40 10.41 -6.72
C ILE A 44 4.34 11.45 -6.38
N LYS A 45 3.21 11.44 -7.10
CA LYS A 45 2.07 12.34 -6.89
C LYS A 45 0.87 11.55 -6.39
N LEU A 46 0.28 12.02 -5.29
CA LEU A 46 -0.96 11.48 -4.75
C LEU A 46 -2.17 12.20 -5.35
N PRO A 47 -3.25 11.46 -5.66
CA PRO A 47 -4.55 12.08 -5.91
C PRO A 47 -5.02 12.88 -4.69
N ARG A 48 -5.75 13.98 -4.91
CA ARG A 48 -6.19 14.91 -3.84
C ARG A 48 -7.00 14.23 -2.71
N ASN A 49 -7.79 13.22 -3.04
CA ASN A 49 -8.64 12.48 -2.09
C ASN A 49 -8.11 11.05 -1.81
N ALA A 50 -6.82 10.80 -2.05
CA ALA A 50 -6.22 9.50 -1.81
C ALA A 50 -6.02 9.24 -0.32
N LYS A 51 -6.33 8.01 0.13
CA LYS A 51 -6.01 7.57 1.48
C LYS A 51 -4.54 7.17 1.54
N VAL A 52 -3.76 7.87 2.36
CA VAL A 52 -2.36 7.54 2.65
C VAL A 52 -2.31 6.77 3.96
N ILE A 53 -1.60 5.65 3.98
CA ILE A 53 -1.35 4.81 5.15
C ILE A 53 0.15 4.90 5.44
N LYS A 54 0.51 5.10 6.72
CA LYS A 54 1.90 5.06 7.14
C LYS A 54 2.40 3.62 7.14
N TYR A 55 3.66 3.42 6.81
CA TYR A 55 4.27 2.08 6.86
C TYR A 55 4.03 1.39 8.23
N GLU A 56 4.10 2.13 9.33
CA GLU A 56 3.93 1.62 10.70
C GLU A 56 2.52 1.07 11.00
N ASP A 57 1.49 1.55 10.30
CA ASP A 57 0.09 1.15 10.50
C ASP A 57 -0.25 -0.17 9.79
N LEU A 58 0.64 -0.64 8.90
CA LEU A 58 0.42 -1.87 8.14
C LEU A 58 0.65 -3.14 9.00
N PRO A 59 -0.05 -4.25 8.67
CA PRO A 59 0.25 -5.56 9.24
C PRO A 59 1.71 -5.97 9.00
N ALA A 60 2.29 -6.73 9.93
CA ALA A 60 3.68 -7.20 9.86
C ALA A 60 3.99 -7.95 8.55
N GLU A 61 3.09 -8.82 8.09
CA GLU A 61 3.27 -9.57 6.84
C GLU A 61 3.30 -8.67 5.59
N VAL A 62 2.51 -7.60 5.58
CA VAL A 62 2.46 -6.64 4.46
C VAL A 62 3.75 -5.82 4.43
N LYS A 63 4.25 -5.41 5.61
CA LYS A 63 5.53 -4.72 5.79
C LYS A 63 6.69 -5.54 5.25
N ASP A 64 6.76 -6.82 5.60
CA ASP A 64 7.82 -7.71 5.14
C ASP A 64 7.82 -7.86 3.61
N LYS A 65 6.64 -8.12 3.02
CA LYS A 65 6.46 -8.16 1.56
C LYS A 65 6.88 -6.87 0.86
N LEU A 66 6.56 -5.72 1.46
CA LEU A 66 6.95 -4.39 0.99
C LEU A 66 8.48 -4.25 0.97
N LYS A 67 9.15 -4.64 2.06
CA LYS A 67 10.61 -4.57 2.20
C LYS A 67 11.31 -5.44 1.17
N LEU A 68 10.81 -6.67 0.94
CA LEU A 68 11.34 -7.58 -0.08
C LEU A 68 11.18 -7.02 -1.51
N LYS A 69 10.05 -6.37 -1.81
CA LYS A 69 9.81 -5.70 -3.10
C LYS A 69 10.75 -4.51 -3.33
N LEU A 70 10.92 -3.66 -2.32
CA LEU A 70 11.78 -2.47 -2.40
C LEU A 70 13.27 -2.83 -2.53
N SER A 71 13.72 -3.92 -1.90
CA SER A 71 15.10 -4.41 -2.07
C SER A 71 15.32 -5.06 -3.45
N SER A 72 14.31 -5.75 -3.98
CA SER A 72 14.42 -6.43 -5.28
C SER A 72 14.50 -5.48 -6.48
N SER A 73 13.98 -4.25 -6.38
CA SER A 73 14.06 -3.25 -7.45
C SER A 73 15.44 -2.57 -7.58
N LYS A 74 16.38 -2.86 -6.68
CA LYS A 74 17.75 -2.28 -6.65
C LYS A 74 18.81 -3.13 -7.38
N LYS A 75 18.41 -4.14 -8.15
CA LYS A 75 19.32 -4.98 -8.95
C LYS A 75 19.26 -4.64 -10.43
#